data_AF-A0A6I7R3P1-F1
#
_entry.id   AF-A0A6I7R3P1-F1
#
_cell.length_a   1.000
_cell.length_b   1.000
_cell.length_c   1.000
_cell.angle_alpha   90.00
_cell.angle_beta   90.00
_cell.angle_gamma   90.00
#
_symmetry.space_group_name_H-M   'P 1'
#
loop_
_entity.id
_entity.type
_entity.pdbx_description
1 polymer ?
#
loop_
_entity_poly.entity_id
_entity_poly.type
_entity_poly.pdbx_seq_one_letter_code
_entity_poly.pdbx_strand_id
1 'polypeptide(L)'
;MSTKIIFLRANLDFFNKSKGSILFLLIFFSPVLIYAQDNVGIGTTTPDPSALLEVQSSDKGFLPPRLTTVQRDNINAPAEGLVIYNTDTKCIEFFDSASWISICGGVPPTSPDFTCGDTVTFTYNNQSVSYGSVEGENGTCWMDRNLGASRVAVSFNDSQAYGDLFQWGRLADGHQIRTSPVTTVESSTDVPGHGDFISTMSTTNDWRNPQNNGLWQGDGGINDPCPAGWRVPTEGELNAERLSWSQLNYTGAFNSDLKWTAAGGRSHFQGNLNLVDTRGSYWTSTADGINSYGLFVTNNDAYMFNDPRGHGRSIRCILD
;
A
#
# COMPACT_ATOMS: atom_id res chain seq x y z
N MET A 1 9.64 6.26 -49.90
CA MET A 1 9.33 6.81 -51.24
C MET A 1 10.20 8.06 -51.42
N SER A 2 11.00 8.19 -52.49
CA SER A 2 11.99 9.27 -52.63
C SER A 2 11.43 10.44 -53.43
N THR A 3 11.30 11.62 -52.81
CA THR A 3 10.82 12.83 -53.49
C THR A 3 12.00 13.71 -53.89
N LYS A 4 12.28 13.79 -55.20
CA LYS A 4 13.29 14.70 -55.77
C LYS A 4 12.76 16.14 -55.77
N ILE A 5 13.57 17.08 -55.28
CA ILE A 5 13.36 18.51 -55.48
C ILE A 5 14.00 18.91 -56.81
N ILE A 6 13.22 19.50 -57.72
CA ILE A 6 13.70 20.03 -59.00
C ILE A 6 13.85 21.55 -58.87
N PHE A 7 15.08 22.05 -58.97
CA PHE A 7 15.35 23.48 -59.10
C PHE A 7 15.27 23.91 -60.58
N LEU A 8 14.30 24.75 -60.92
CA LEU A 8 14.31 25.51 -62.17
C LEU A 8 15.16 26.79 -61.98
N ARG A 9 16.28 26.88 -62.70
CA ARG A 9 17.02 28.15 -62.84
C ARG A 9 16.29 29.05 -63.82
N ALA A 10 15.83 30.21 -63.36
CA ALA A 10 15.56 31.35 -64.23
C ALA A 10 16.83 32.19 -64.37
N ASN A 11 17.37 32.30 -65.59
CA ASN A 11 18.39 33.30 -65.89
C ASN A 11 17.74 34.68 -65.98
N LEU A 12 18.39 35.69 -65.41
CA LEU A 12 17.94 37.08 -65.42
C LEU A 12 19.09 38.00 -65.80
N ASP A 13 19.35 38.08 -67.10
CA ASP A 13 20.04 39.21 -67.71
C ASP A 13 18.97 40.16 -68.26
N PHE A 14 18.95 41.43 -67.80
CA PHE A 14 18.92 42.61 -68.69
C PHE A 14 19.01 43.95 -67.92
N PHE A 15 20.07 44.69 -68.21
CA PHE A 15 20.16 46.16 -68.39
C PHE A 15 19.61 47.18 -67.36
N ASN A 16 20.58 47.80 -66.64
CA ASN A 16 21.07 49.17 -66.89
C ASN A 16 20.27 50.43 -66.44
N LYS A 17 20.96 51.23 -65.60
CA LYS A 17 20.95 52.71 -65.45
C LYS A 17 19.80 53.47 -64.75
N SER A 18 20.28 54.42 -63.92
CA SER A 18 19.65 55.66 -63.44
C SER A 18 18.36 55.63 -62.61
N LYS A 19 18.56 55.87 -61.30
CA LYS A 19 17.78 56.76 -60.41
C LYS A 19 16.41 57.24 -60.93
N GLY A 20 15.33 56.66 -60.39
CA GLY A 20 13.97 57.17 -60.59
C GLY A 20 12.93 56.22 -59.98
N SER A 21 12.55 56.46 -58.72
CA SER A 21 11.50 55.68 -58.05
C SER A 21 10.11 56.17 -58.47
N ILE A 22 9.19 55.27 -58.83
CA ILE A 22 7.73 55.41 -58.64
C ILE A 22 7.06 54.02 -58.72
N LEU A 23 6.75 53.51 -57.54
CA LEU A 23 5.54 52.77 -57.14
C LEU A 23 4.88 51.78 -58.14
N PHE A 24 5.19 50.49 -58.00
CA PHE A 24 4.30 49.40 -58.42
C PHE A 24 3.61 48.82 -57.17
N LEU A 25 2.27 48.90 -57.12
CA LEU A 25 1.48 48.45 -55.96
C LEU A 25 1.37 46.91 -55.93
N LEU A 26 2.44 46.24 -55.49
CA LEU A 26 2.38 44.82 -55.17
C LEU A 26 1.59 44.62 -53.87
N ILE A 27 0.32 44.23 -54.03
CA ILE A 27 -0.44 43.56 -52.97
C ILE A 27 0.33 42.28 -52.63
N PHE A 28 1.11 42.31 -51.55
CA PHE A 28 1.73 41.12 -51.00
C PHE A 28 0.60 40.23 -50.48
N PHE A 29 0.19 39.28 -51.31
CA PHE A 29 -0.54 38.08 -50.91
C PHE A 29 0.41 37.23 -50.06
N SER A 30 0.64 37.68 -48.83
CA SER A 30 1.44 36.93 -47.86
C SER A 30 0.74 35.58 -47.66
N PRO A 31 1.43 34.44 -47.80
CA PRO A 31 0.85 33.16 -47.45
C PRO A 31 0.60 33.18 -45.94
N VAL A 32 -0.66 33.38 -45.55
CA VAL A 32 -1.09 33.14 -44.18
C VAL A 32 -0.86 31.65 -43.92
N LEU A 33 0.22 31.36 -43.19
CA LEU A 33 0.45 30.04 -42.61
C LEU A 33 -0.66 29.83 -41.58
N ILE A 34 -1.76 29.21 -42.03
CA ILE A 34 -2.76 28.65 -41.14
C ILE A 34 -2.09 27.45 -40.49
N TYR A 35 -1.46 27.69 -39.34
CA TYR A 35 -1.04 26.60 -38.46
C TYR A 35 -2.30 25.82 -38.08
N ALA A 36 -2.28 24.51 -38.32
CA ALA A 36 -3.20 23.62 -37.65
C ALA A 36 -2.95 23.76 -36.13
N GLN A 37 -4.01 23.60 -35.33
CA GLN A 37 -3.95 23.84 -33.89
C GLN A 37 -2.91 22.90 -33.25
N ASP A 38 -2.02 23.44 -32.41
CA ASP A 38 -0.93 22.66 -31.77
C ASP A 38 -1.48 21.59 -30.82
N ASN A 39 -2.71 21.77 -30.32
CA ASN A 39 -3.48 20.80 -29.55
C ASN A 39 -4.97 20.84 -29.93
N VAL A 40 -5.72 19.81 -29.50
CA VAL A 40 -7.16 19.68 -29.75
C VAL A 40 -7.93 19.88 -28.45
N GLY A 41 -8.75 20.95 -28.40
CA GLY A 41 -9.73 21.17 -27.34
C GLY A 41 -11.12 20.68 -27.73
N ILE A 42 -11.75 19.88 -26.87
CA ILE A 42 -13.18 19.55 -26.97
C ILE A 42 -13.87 20.08 -25.72
N GLY A 43 -14.67 21.14 -25.87
CA GLY A 43 -15.34 21.82 -24.74
C GLY A 43 -14.49 22.87 -24.02
N THR A 44 -13.20 22.98 -24.35
CA THR A 44 -12.31 24.10 -23.99
C THR A 44 -11.78 24.78 -25.26
N THR A 45 -11.53 26.09 -25.20
CA THR A 45 -10.83 26.86 -26.26
C THR A 45 -9.38 27.19 -25.89
N THR A 46 -8.95 26.81 -24.70
CA THR A 46 -7.58 26.96 -24.19
C THR A 46 -7.16 25.65 -23.53
N PRO A 47 -6.84 24.60 -24.33
CA PRO A 47 -6.40 23.33 -23.77
C PRO A 47 -5.05 23.51 -23.07
N ASP A 48 -4.79 22.72 -22.04
CA ASP A 48 -3.54 22.80 -21.28
C ASP A 48 -2.31 22.66 -22.22
N PRO A 49 -1.26 23.50 -22.07
CA PRO A 49 -0.07 23.42 -22.92
C PRO A 49 0.68 22.08 -22.88
N SER A 50 0.44 21.24 -21.88
CA SER A 50 0.98 19.88 -21.77
C SER A 50 0.14 18.81 -22.47
N ALA A 51 -1.09 19.13 -22.90
CA ALA A 51 -2.02 18.19 -23.52
C ALA A 51 -2.13 18.40 -25.04
N LEU A 52 -1.99 17.32 -25.81
CA LEU A 52 -2.31 17.30 -27.26
C LEU A 52 -3.83 17.12 -27.52
N LEU A 53 -4.57 16.57 -26.55
CA LEU A 53 -6.02 16.44 -26.55
C LEU A 53 -6.55 16.70 -25.13
N GLU A 54 -7.43 17.68 -24.98
CA GLU A 54 -8.20 17.90 -23.74
C GLU A 54 -9.69 17.80 -24.04
N VAL A 55 -10.43 17.06 -23.21
CA VAL A 55 -11.89 16.95 -23.28
C VAL A 55 -12.48 17.47 -21.97
N GLN A 56 -13.07 18.66 -22.02
CA GLN A 56 -13.66 19.35 -20.87
C GLN A 56 -15.19 19.37 -20.99
N SER A 57 -15.88 18.90 -19.96
CA SER A 57 -17.34 19.00 -19.83
C SER A 57 -17.75 18.84 -18.37
N SER A 58 -18.88 19.44 -17.99
CA SER A 58 -19.53 19.25 -16.68
C SER A 58 -20.66 18.21 -16.70
N ASP A 59 -21.05 17.71 -17.88
CA ASP A 59 -22.24 16.86 -18.08
C ASP A 59 -22.04 15.65 -19.01
N LYS A 60 -20.85 15.49 -19.61
CA LYS A 60 -20.53 14.43 -20.58
C LYS A 60 -19.16 13.82 -20.30
N GLY A 61 -19.01 12.54 -20.66
CA GLY A 61 -17.74 11.81 -20.59
C GLY A 61 -17.20 11.42 -21.97
N PHE A 62 -16.01 10.83 -21.98
CA PHE A 62 -15.40 10.23 -23.16
C PHE A 62 -15.91 8.80 -23.38
N LEU A 63 -16.31 8.47 -24.62
CA LEU A 63 -16.59 7.11 -25.05
C LEU A 63 -15.44 6.61 -25.93
N PRO A 64 -14.50 5.79 -25.40
CA PRO A 64 -13.47 5.16 -26.23
C PRO A 64 -14.10 4.19 -27.25
N PRO A 65 -13.34 3.73 -28.26
CA PRO A 65 -13.80 2.70 -29.19
C PRO A 65 -14.31 1.46 -28.45
N ARG A 66 -15.53 1.03 -28.78
CA ARG A 66 -16.21 -0.10 -28.13
C ARG A 66 -16.16 -1.33 -29.02
N LEU A 67 -15.55 -2.40 -28.54
CA LEU A 67 -15.27 -3.62 -29.31
C LEU A 67 -15.66 -4.85 -28.50
N THR A 68 -16.09 -5.93 -29.14
CA THR A 68 -16.08 -7.25 -28.49
C THR A 68 -14.62 -7.73 -28.35
N THR A 69 -14.40 -8.73 -27.49
CA THR A 69 -13.11 -9.43 -27.32
C THR A 69 -12.58 -9.91 -28.67
N VAL A 70 -13.45 -10.52 -29.48
CA VAL A 70 -13.13 -10.98 -30.83
C VAL A 70 -12.76 -9.82 -31.76
N GLN A 71 -13.41 -8.65 -31.65
CA GLN A 71 -13.07 -7.48 -32.48
C GLN A 71 -11.74 -6.84 -32.05
N ARG A 72 -11.47 -6.78 -30.74
CA ARG A 72 -10.20 -6.33 -30.15
C ARG A 72 -9.03 -7.23 -30.59
N ASP A 73 -9.21 -8.54 -30.54
CA ASP A 73 -8.16 -9.52 -30.90
C ASP A 73 -7.89 -9.57 -32.41
N ASN A 74 -8.80 -9.07 -33.23
CA ASN A 74 -8.61 -8.87 -34.68
C ASN A 74 -7.93 -7.52 -35.03
N ILE A 75 -7.52 -6.70 -34.05
CA ILE A 75 -6.68 -5.53 -34.30
C ILE A 75 -5.28 -6.03 -34.69
N ASN A 76 -4.92 -5.87 -35.95
CA ASN A 76 -3.57 -6.21 -36.44
C ASN A 76 -2.54 -5.22 -35.89
N ALA A 77 -1.55 -5.72 -35.16
CA ALA A 77 -0.45 -4.93 -34.57
C ALA A 77 -0.93 -3.68 -33.79
N PRO A 78 -1.66 -3.88 -32.67
CA PRO A 78 -2.09 -2.76 -31.82
C PRO A 78 -0.87 -1.99 -31.30
N ALA A 79 -0.99 -0.66 -31.26
CA ALA A 79 0.05 0.20 -30.70
C ALA A 79 0.05 0.10 -29.16
N GLU A 80 1.23 0.20 -28.55
CA GLU A 80 1.37 0.39 -27.10
C GLU A 80 0.58 1.63 -26.66
N GLY A 81 -0.18 1.52 -25.56
CA GLY A 81 -1.07 2.57 -25.07
C GLY A 81 -2.38 2.71 -25.84
N LEU A 82 -2.71 1.83 -26.79
CA LEU A 82 -4.03 1.82 -27.44
C LEU A 82 -5.12 1.45 -26.43
N VAL A 83 -6.08 2.34 -26.18
CA VAL A 83 -7.19 2.15 -25.21
C VAL A 83 -8.52 1.88 -25.92
N ILE A 84 -9.25 0.86 -25.44
CA ILE A 84 -10.61 0.50 -25.90
C ILE A 84 -11.52 0.21 -24.70
N TYR A 85 -12.83 0.13 -24.93
CA TYR A 85 -13.78 -0.46 -23.99
C TYR A 85 -14.30 -1.78 -24.56
N ASN A 86 -14.00 -2.88 -23.87
CA ASN A 86 -14.44 -4.21 -24.29
C ASN A 86 -15.88 -4.44 -23.85
N THR A 87 -16.78 -4.65 -24.82
CA THR A 87 -18.21 -4.82 -24.59
C THR A 87 -18.59 -6.19 -24.07
N ASP A 88 -17.71 -7.18 -24.08
CA ASP A 88 -17.97 -8.49 -23.50
C ASP A 88 -17.57 -8.49 -22.02
N THR A 89 -16.35 -8.07 -21.70
CA THR A 89 -15.83 -7.95 -20.33
C THR A 89 -16.42 -6.77 -19.57
N LYS A 90 -17.04 -5.80 -20.26
CA LYS A 90 -17.58 -4.53 -19.73
C LYS A 90 -16.51 -3.60 -19.14
N CYS A 91 -15.26 -3.78 -19.53
CA CYS A 91 -14.10 -3.11 -18.95
C CYS A 91 -13.41 -2.17 -19.95
N ILE A 92 -12.68 -1.18 -19.45
CA ILE A 92 -11.65 -0.50 -20.25
C ILE A 92 -10.41 -1.39 -20.29
N GLU A 93 -9.81 -1.51 -21.46
CA GLU A 93 -8.60 -2.31 -21.70
C GLU A 93 -7.59 -1.47 -22.50
N PHE A 94 -6.29 -1.66 -22.23
CA PHE A 94 -5.21 -1.05 -23.02
C PHE A 94 -4.18 -2.10 -23.46
N PHE A 95 -3.48 -1.84 -24.56
CA PHE A 95 -2.41 -2.72 -25.04
C PHE A 95 -1.05 -2.28 -24.48
N ASP A 96 -0.32 -3.19 -23.82
CA ASP A 96 0.94 -2.91 -23.10
C ASP A 96 2.22 -3.22 -23.91
N SER A 97 2.09 -3.28 -25.24
CA SER A 97 3.07 -3.83 -26.21
C SER A 97 3.12 -5.36 -26.33
N ALA A 98 2.60 -6.11 -25.35
CA ALA A 98 2.60 -7.58 -25.36
C ALA A 98 1.19 -8.21 -25.32
N SER A 99 0.26 -7.58 -24.61
CA SER A 99 -1.06 -8.12 -24.26
C SER A 99 -2.09 -7.01 -24.00
N TRP A 100 -3.36 -7.39 -23.91
CA TRP A 100 -4.45 -6.50 -23.51
C TRP A 100 -4.66 -6.58 -21.99
N ILE A 101 -4.46 -5.46 -21.31
CA ILE A 101 -4.58 -5.30 -19.86
C ILE A 101 -5.92 -4.63 -19.52
N SER A 102 -6.71 -5.25 -18.65
CA SER A 102 -7.96 -4.67 -18.12
C SER A 102 -7.68 -3.77 -16.91
N ILE A 103 -8.19 -2.54 -16.91
CA ILE A 103 -8.02 -1.60 -15.79
C ILE A 103 -9.14 -1.68 -14.74
N CYS A 104 -10.10 -2.57 -14.93
CA CYS A 104 -11.29 -2.66 -14.09
C CYS A 104 -11.20 -3.73 -12.98
N GLY A 105 -10.00 -4.21 -12.66
CA GLY A 105 -9.75 -5.00 -11.45
C GLY A 105 -10.17 -6.47 -11.51
N GLY A 106 -9.89 -7.17 -12.62
CA GLY A 106 -10.08 -8.62 -12.71
C GLY A 106 -9.24 -9.23 -13.84
N VAL A 107 -8.36 -10.16 -13.49
CA VAL A 107 -7.46 -10.87 -14.43
C VAL A 107 -7.60 -12.38 -14.19
N PRO A 108 -7.72 -13.19 -15.25
CA PRO A 108 -7.08 -14.50 -15.26
C PRO A 108 -6.27 -14.71 -16.57
N PRO A 109 -5.12 -15.40 -16.53
CA PRO A 109 -4.85 -16.53 -15.64
C PRO A 109 -3.57 -16.46 -14.76
N THR A 110 -3.67 -17.09 -13.59
CA THR A 110 -2.56 -17.67 -12.80
C THR A 110 -1.37 -16.77 -12.42
N SER A 111 -1.64 -15.69 -11.69
CA SER A 111 -1.15 -15.73 -10.30
C SER A 111 -2.11 -16.66 -9.54
N PRO A 112 -1.67 -17.49 -8.57
CA PRO A 112 -2.63 -17.96 -7.59
C PRO A 112 -3.29 -16.72 -6.96
N ASP A 113 -4.62 -16.73 -6.87
CA ASP A 113 -5.30 -15.89 -5.89
C ASP A 113 -4.71 -16.28 -4.53
N PHE A 114 -4.25 -15.29 -3.75
CA PHE A 114 -3.56 -15.55 -2.49
C PHE A 114 -4.41 -16.51 -1.65
N THR A 115 -3.88 -17.71 -1.44
CA THR A 115 -4.55 -18.78 -0.71
C THR A 115 -3.85 -18.95 0.62
N CYS A 116 -4.61 -19.14 1.71
CA CYS A 116 -3.98 -19.32 3.01
C CYS A 116 -3.07 -20.56 2.99
N GLY A 117 -1.83 -20.40 3.44
CA GLY A 117 -0.72 -21.31 3.19
C GLY A 117 0.37 -20.72 2.28
N ASP A 118 0.04 -19.74 1.42
CA ASP A 118 0.98 -19.05 0.56
C ASP A 118 1.97 -18.17 1.35
N THR A 119 3.11 -17.88 0.71
CA THR A 119 4.17 -17.01 1.27
C THR A 119 3.90 -15.54 0.94
N VAL A 120 3.75 -14.73 1.97
CA VAL A 120 3.60 -13.28 1.90
C VAL A 120 4.98 -12.63 1.91
N THR A 121 5.32 -11.84 0.89
CA THR A 121 6.58 -11.08 0.85
C THR A 121 6.31 -9.59 0.95
N PHE A 122 6.95 -8.92 1.91
CA PHE A 122 6.71 -7.51 2.22
C PHE A 122 7.98 -6.81 2.73
N THR A 123 7.94 -5.49 2.85
CA THR A 123 9.04 -4.72 3.45
C THR A 123 8.80 -4.55 4.95
N TYR A 124 9.75 -4.97 5.77
CA TYR A 124 9.75 -4.76 7.22
C TYR A 124 11.11 -4.20 7.65
N ASN A 125 11.14 -3.12 8.44
CA ASN A 125 12.38 -2.42 8.85
C ASN A 125 13.34 -2.13 7.67
N ASN A 126 12.80 -1.66 6.53
CA ASN A 126 13.53 -1.41 5.28
C ASN A 126 14.23 -2.65 4.67
N GLN A 127 13.80 -3.87 5.00
CA GLN A 127 14.29 -5.13 4.43
C GLN A 127 13.12 -5.92 3.83
N SER A 128 13.37 -6.60 2.70
CA SER A 128 12.39 -7.55 2.15
C SER A 128 12.38 -8.82 3.01
N VAL A 129 11.22 -9.18 3.54
CA VAL A 129 11.00 -10.39 4.36
C VAL A 129 9.88 -11.22 3.76
N SER A 130 9.94 -12.54 3.96
CA SER A 130 8.94 -13.49 3.47
C SER A 130 8.45 -14.36 4.63
N TYR A 131 7.15 -14.28 4.93
CA TYR A 131 6.46 -15.04 5.98
C TYR A 131 5.51 -16.04 5.33
N GLY A 132 5.30 -17.20 5.94
CA GLY A 132 4.19 -18.07 5.55
C GLY A 132 2.86 -17.53 6.07
N SER A 133 1.77 -18.08 5.58
CA SER A 133 0.43 -17.89 6.14
C SER A 133 -0.17 -19.23 6.57
N VAL A 134 -1.10 -19.19 7.51
CA VAL A 134 -1.70 -20.37 8.16
C VAL A 134 -3.18 -20.10 8.44
N GLU A 135 -4.04 -21.07 8.16
CA GLU A 135 -5.46 -21.00 8.51
C GLU A 135 -5.64 -20.99 10.03
N GLY A 136 -6.52 -20.11 10.51
CA GLY A 136 -6.96 -20.08 11.90
C GLY A 136 -8.45 -20.39 12.01
N GLU A 137 -8.98 -20.24 13.22
CA GLU A 137 -10.40 -20.50 13.52
C GLU A 137 -11.36 -19.73 12.58
N ASN A 138 -12.53 -20.32 12.29
CA ASN A 138 -13.53 -19.81 11.35
C ASN A 138 -13.05 -19.54 9.90
N GLY A 139 -11.94 -20.15 9.46
CA GLY A 139 -11.40 -19.93 8.11
C GLY A 139 -10.69 -18.58 7.94
N THR A 140 -10.27 -17.96 9.04
CA THR A 140 -9.39 -16.79 9.03
C THR A 140 -8.00 -17.16 8.53
N CYS A 141 -7.25 -16.20 8.00
CA CYS A 141 -5.88 -16.42 7.55
C CYS A 141 -4.89 -15.53 8.32
N TRP A 142 -3.83 -16.13 8.86
CA TRP A 142 -2.89 -15.47 9.76
C TRP A 142 -1.45 -15.61 9.27
N MET A 143 -0.57 -14.70 9.66
CA MET A 143 0.87 -14.90 9.46
C MET A 143 1.41 -16.05 10.32
N ASP A 144 2.34 -16.83 9.77
CA ASP A 144 2.92 -18.00 10.46
C ASP A 144 3.82 -17.64 11.67
N ARG A 145 4.14 -16.36 11.86
CA ARG A 145 4.98 -15.83 12.95
C ARG A 145 4.64 -14.40 13.32
N ASN A 146 5.12 -13.94 14.48
CA ASN A 146 4.95 -12.56 14.93
C ASN A 146 5.72 -11.60 14.01
N LEU A 147 5.27 -10.34 13.87
CA LEU A 147 6.07 -9.32 13.16
C LEU A 147 7.45 -9.16 13.80
N GLY A 148 8.50 -9.10 12.98
CA GLY A 148 9.90 -9.10 13.40
C GLY A 148 10.48 -10.48 13.75
N ALA A 149 9.70 -11.57 13.74
CA ALA A 149 10.20 -12.91 14.03
C ALA A 149 10.99 -13.49 12.84
N SER A 150 12.09 -14.17 13.13
CA SER A 150 12.97 -14.75 12.11
C SER A 150 12.49 -16.11 11.58
N ARG A 151 11.66 -16.82 12.36
CA ARG A 151 11.08 -18.13 11.99
C ARG A 151 9.74 -18.38 12.68
N VAL A 152 9.02 -19.40 12.20
CA VAL A 152 7.93 -20.06 12.92
C VAL A 152 8.47 -20.71 14.20
N ALA A 153 7.71 -20.65 15.28
CA ALA A 153 8.11 -21.19 16.58
C ALA A 153 8.35 -22.71 16.57
N VAL A 154 9.48 -23.14 17.13
CA VAL A 154 9.75 -24.57 17.41
C VAL A 154 9.51 -24.97 18.87
N SER A 155 9.29 -24.00 19.76
CA SER A 155 8.79 -24.15 21.11
C SER A 155 8.05 -22.87 21.54
N PHE A 156 7.24 -22.94 22.59
CA PHE A 156 6.58 -21.74 23.13
C PHE A 156 7.62 -20.66 23.53
N ASN A 157 8.79 -21.07 24.02
CA ASN A 157 9.89 -20.19 24.42
C ASN A 157 10.99 -20.01 23.35
N ASP A 158 10.64 -20.09 22.07
CA ASP A 158 11.59 -19.90 20.97
C ASP A 158 11.91 -18.42 20.74
N SER A 159 13.06 -17.97 21.25
CA SER A 159 13.52 -16.59 21.12
C SER A 159 13.70 -16.09 19.68
N GLN A 160 13.86 -16.99 18.71
CA GLN A 160 13.93 -16.63 17.28
C GLN A 160 12.55 -16.37 16.66
N ALA A 161 11.47 -16.79 17.33
CA ALA A 161 10.07 -16.66 16.90
C ALA A 161 9.27 -15.60 17.69
N TYR A 162 9.90 -14.92 18.66
CA TYR A 162 9.24 -13.91 19.50
C TYR A 162 8.79 -12.66 18.75
N GLY A 163 9.54 -12.23 17.74
CA GLY A 163 9.30 -10.98 17.03
C GLY A 163 9.44 -9.74 17.92
N ASP A 164 8.97 -8.60 17.42
CA ASP A 164 9.12 -7.29 18.03
C ASP A 164 7.95 -6.91 18.97
N LEU A 165 8.10 -5.83 19.73
CA LEU A 165 7.21 -5.43 20.83
C LEU A 165 6.69 -4.00 20.66
N PHE A 166 5.55 -3.87 20.00
CA PHE A 166 4.94 -2.61 19.59
C PHE A 166 4.17 -1.94 20.73
N GLN A 167 4.26 -0.61 20.80
CA GLN A 167 3.32 0.24 21.54
C GLN A 167 2.04 0.40 20.72
N TRP A 168 0.88 0.37 21.38
CA TRP A 168 -0.39 0.25 20.68
C TRP A 168 -0.67 1.47 19.77
N GLY A 169 -1.01 1.23 18.51
CA GLY A 169 -1.29 2.29 17.54
C GLY A 169 -0.06 2.93 16.88
N ARG A 170 1.14 2.37 17.06
CA ARG A 170 2.40 2.95 16.54
C ARG A 170 3.01 2.08 15.42
N LEU A 171 3.51 2.73 14.37
CA LEU A 171 4.21 2.08 13.25
C LEU A 171 5.48 1.34 13.69
N ALA A 172 5.99 0.48 12.81
CA ALA A 172 7.34 -0.09 12.86
C ALA A 172 8.44 0.98 12.61
N ASP A 173 8.50 2.03 13.45
CA ASP A 173 9.42 3.18 13.33
C ASP A 173 10.81 2.95 14.00
N GLY A 174 11.00 1.77 14.61
CA GLY A 174 12.20 1.36 15.35
C GLY A 174 11.94 1.11 16.82
N HIS A 175 10.88 1.70 17.40
CA HIS A 175 10.58 1.55 18.84
C HIS A 175 10.30 0.11 19.24
N GLN A 176 9.73 -0.67 18.32
CA GLN A 176 9.30 -2.05 18.55
C GLN A 176 10.48 -3.00 18.74
N ILE A 177 11.67 -2.62 18.24
CA ILE A 177 12.88 -3.41 18.38
C ILE A 177 13.19 -3.56 19.88
N ARG A 178 13.37 -4.80 20.33
CA ARG A 178 13.55 -5.15 21.76
C ARG A 178 14.68 -4.41 22.47
N THR A 179 15.67 -3.96 21.72
CA THR A 179 16.87 -3.25 22.18
C THR A 179 16.88 -1.75 21.83
N SER A 180 15.78 -1.19 21.30
CA SER A 180 15.71 0.25 20.98
C SER A 180 15.89 1.10 22.24
N PRO A 181 16.41 2.34 22.12
CA PRO A 181 16.54 3.25 23.26
C PRO A 181 15.19 3.58 23.90
N VAL A 182 15.24 4.18 25.10
CA VAL A 182 14.05 4.59 25.84
C VAL A 182 14.07 6.11 26.03
N THR A 183 12.95 6.76 25.75
CA THR A 183 12.72 8.18 26.02
C THR A 183 11.51 8.33 26.95
N THR A 184 11.45 9.41 27.72
CA THR A 184 10.30 9.75 28.58
C THR A 184 9.44 10.88 28.02
N VAL A 185 9.66 11.26 26.75
CA VAL A 185 8.93 12.33 26.07
C VAL A 185 7.76 11.73 25.29
N GLU A 186 6.53 11.99 25.75
CA GLU A 186 5.31 11.58 25.05
C GLU A 186 5.17 12.33 23.71
N SER A 187 4.68 11.63 22.69
CA SER A 187 4.41 12.24 21.38
C SER A 187 3.09 13.01 21.36
N SER A 188 3.08 14.21 20.78
CA SER A 188 1.84 14.94 20.51
C SER A 188 1.17 14.55 19.19
N THR A 189 1.81 13.70 18.38
CA THR A 189 1.33 13.25 17.07
C THR A 189 1.39 11.73 16.92
N ASP A 190 0.80 11.25 15.83
CA ASP A 190 0.73 9.85 15.43
C ASP A 190 2.11 9.29 15.02
N VAL A 191 3.12 10.15 14.76
CA VAL A 191 4.48 9.75 14.36
C VAL A 191 5.50 10.56 15.16
N PRO A 192 6.16 9.97 16.19
CA PRO A 192 7.09 10.69 17.07
C PRO A 192 8.36 11.23 16.39
N GLY A 193 8.69 10.75 15.19
CA GLY A 193 9.89 11.14 14.44
C GLY A 193 11.19 10.49 14.92
N HIS A 194 11.12 9.49 15.81
CA HIS A 194 12.26 8.74 16.32
C HIS A 194 11.90 7.27 16.61
N GLY A 195 12.91 6.40 16.59
CA GLY A 195 12.78 4.96 16.90
C GLY A 195 12.88 4.61 18.38
N ASP A 196 12.84 5.57 19.31
CA ASP A 196 12.89 5.28 20.75
C ASP A 196 11.53 4.79 21.28
N PHE A 197 11.57 3.83 22.20
CA PHE A 197 10.42 3.38 22.97
C PHE A 197 10.05 4.44 24.02
N ILE A 198 8.81 4.89 24.04
CA ILE A 198 8.37 5.97 24.92
C ILE A 198 7.89 5.37 26.24
N SER A 199 8.67 5.49 27.31
CA SER A 199 8.20 5.18 28.65
C SER A 199 7.42 6.37 29.24
N THR A 200 6.36 6.07 30.00
CA THR A 200 5.51 7.09 30.62
C THR A 200 5.02 6.66 32.00
N MET A 201 4.61 7.66 32.79
CA MET A 201 3.85 7.52 34.04
C MET A 201 2.69 8.53 34.07
N SER A 202 2.17 8.91 32.90
CA SER A 202 1.03 9.82 32.75
C SER A 202 -0.28 9.17 33.20
N THR A 203 -1.35 9.98 33.30
CA THR A 203 -2.67 9.48 33.70
C THR A 203 -3.30 8.52 32.69
N THR A 204 -2.86 8.55 31.43
CA THR A 204 -3.31 7.65 30.36
C THR A 204 -2.40 6.45 30.16
N ASN A 205 -1.14 6.52 30.62
CA ASN A 205 -0.12 5.50 30.40
C ASN A 205 0.06 5.11 28.91
N ASP A 206 -0.12 6.10 28.04
CA ASP A 206 -0.02 6.01 26.58
C ASP A 206 1.30 6.64 26.11
N TRP A 207 1.86 6.17 24.99
CA TRP A 207 3.08 6.76 24.41
C TRP A 207 2.83 8.13 23.78
N ARG A 208 1.55 8.48 23.58
CA ARG A 208 1.10 9.75 23.01
C ARG A 208 0.13 10.50 23.91
N ASN A 209 0.17 11.82 23.79
CA ASN A 209 -0.68 12.75 24.52
C ASN A 209 -0.99 13.97 23.62
N PRO A 210 -2.22 14.11 23.09
CA PRO A 210 -3.42 13.35 23.42
C PRO A 210 -3.45 11.93 22.82
N GLN A 211 -4.29 11.06 23.40
CA GLN A 211 -4.57 9.72 22.88
C GLN A 211 -5.33 9.79 21.54
N ASN A 212 -5.20 8.75 20.73
CA ASN A 212 -6.00 8.54 19.52
C ASN A 212 -6.47 7.08 19.46
N ASN A 213 -7.78 6.85 19.36
CA ASN A 213 -8.37 5.51 19.24
C ASN A 213 -8.52 5.06 17.77
N GLY A 214 -8.30 5.96 16.80
CA GLY A 214 -8.41 5.69 15.35
C GLY A 214 -7.16 5.06 14.72
N LEU A 215 -6.24 4.54 15.54
CA LEU A 215 -5.01 3.87 15.09
C LEU A 215 -5.29 2.37 14.90
N TRP A 216 -4.66 1.72 13.92
CA TRP A 216 -4.81 0.29 13.61
C TRP A 216 -6.24 -0.16 13.25
N GLN A 217 -7.07 0.74 12.73
CA GLN A 217 -8.48 0.45 12.41
C GLN A 217 -8.64 -0.02 10.96
N GLY A 218 -8.56 -1.35 10.72
CA GLY A 218 -8.75 -2.00 9.42
C GLY A 218 -7.50 -2.02 8.52
N ASP A 219 -7.57 -2.66 7.35
CA ASP A 219 -6.49 -2.56 6.34
C ASP A 219 -6.30 -1.11 5.88
N GLY A 220 -5.04 -0.73 5.67
CA GLY A 220 -4.65 0.66 5.45
C GLY A 220 -4.95 1.60 6.64
N GLY A 221 -5.33 1.07 7.80
CA GLY A 221 -5.60 1.83 9.01
C GLY A 221 -4.38 2.64 9.46
N ILE A 222 -4.61 3.81 10.07
CA ILE A 222 -3.52 4.72 10.49
C ILE A 222 -2.55 3.95 11.39
N ASN A 223 -1.28 3.97 11.00
CA ASN A 223 -0.16 3.32 11.68
C ASN A 223 -0.16 1.78 11.75
N ASP A 224 -0.99 1.05 10.99
CA ASP A 224 -0.94 -0.42 11.03
C ASP A 224 0.48 -0.94 10.63
N PRO A 225 1.15 -1.75 11.47
CA PRO A 225 2.48 -2.29 11.18
C PRO A 225 2.46 -3.56 10.32
N CYS A 226 1.27 -4.12 10.04
CA CYS A 226 1.10 -5.21 9.08
C CYS A 226 1.22 -4.70 7.63
N PRO A 227 1.63 -5.54 6.67
CA PRO A 227 1.70 -5.14 5.27
C PRO A 227 0.31 -5.01 4.64
N ALA A 228 0.18 -4.27 3.53
CA ALA A 228 -1.10 -4.07 2.85
C ALA A 228 -1.87 -5.38 2.56
N GLY A 229 -3.18 -5.37 2.79
CA GLY A 229 -4.05 -6.55 2.78
C GLY A 229 -4.01 -7.37 4.08
N TRP A 230 -3.20 -6.96 5.05
CA TRP A 230 -3.09 -7.54 6.39
C TRP A 230 -3.19 -6.45 7.45
N ARG A 231 -3.77 -6.79 8.59
CA ARG A 231 -4.01 -5.86 9.70
C ARG A 231 -3.75 -6.47 11.05
N VAL A 232 -3.71 -5.62 12.08
CA VAL A 232 -3.80 -6.07 13.47
C VAL A 232 -5.22 -6.65 13.72
N PRO A 233 -5.34 -7.89 14.25
CA PRO A 233 -6.64 -8.53 14.50
C PRO A 233 -7.45 -7.77 15.54
N THR A 234 -8.77 -7.85 15.44
CA THR A 234 -9.68 -7.37 16.48
C THR A 234 -9.67 -8.27 17.72
N GLU A 235 -10.23 -7.79 18.83
CA GLU A 235 -10.45 -8.61 20.03
C GLU A 235 -11.26 -9.87 19.71
N GLY A 236 -12.35 -9.74 18.93
CA GLY A 236 -13.22 -10.86 18.59
C GLY A 236 -12.52 -11.96 17.79
N GLU A 237 -11.70 -11.60 16.80
CA GLU A 237 -10.94 -12.56 15.97
C GLU A 237 -9.87 -13.28 16.80
N LEU A 238 -9.09 -12.54 17.60
CA LEU A 238 -8.04 -13.13 18.43
C LEU A 238 -8.62 -13.98 19.59
N ASN A 239 -9.79 -13.60 20.10
CA ASN A 239 -10.51 -14.36 21.13
C ASN A 239 -11.15 -15.63 20.56
N ALA A 240 -11.65 -15.60 19.32
CA ALA A 240 -12.13 -16.79 18.62
C ALA A 240 -10.99 -17.80 18.38
N GLU A 241 -9.85 -17.35 17.86
CA GLU A 241 -8.64 -18.17 17.75
C GLU A 241 -8.19 -18.73 19.10
N ARG A 242 -8.13 -17.90 20.16
CA ARG A 242 -7.83 -18.37 21.53
C ARG A 242 -8.78 -19.48 22.00
N LEU A 243 -10.06 -19.41 21.65
CA LEU A 243 -11.10 -20.37 22.05
C LEU A 243 -11.06 -21.69 21.26
N SER A 244 -10.36 -21.75 20.11
CA SER A 244 -10.18 -23.00 19.34
C SER A 244 -9.23 -23.99 20.02
N TRP A 245 -8.33 -23.48 20.87
CA TRP A 245 -7.23 -24.26 21.41
C TRP A 245 -7.69 -25.38 22.33
N SER A 246 -7.08 -26.56 22.16
CA SER A 246 -7.30 -27.74 23.02
C SER A 246 -7.07 -27.50 24.52
N GLN A 247 -6.28 -26.48 24.87
CA GLN A 247 -6.07 -25.99 26.23
C GLN A 247 -5.90 -24.46 26.21
N LEU A 248 -6.57 -23.76 27.13
CA LEU A 248 -6.38 -22.33 27.32
C LEU A 248 -5.12 -22.05 28.15
N ASN A 249 -3.96 -22.34 27.56
CA ASN A 249 -2.62 -22.14 28.12
C ASN A 249 -1.58 -22.21 26.98
N TYR A 250 -0.28 -22.07 27.28
CA TYR A 250 0.77 -22.21 26.26
C TYR A 250 0.83 -23.56 25.56
N THR A 251 0.47 -24.65 26.23
CA THR A 251 0.49 -25.97 25.60
C THR A 251 -0.51 -26.01 24.46
N GLY A 252 -1.73 -25.51 24.66
CA GLY A 252 -2.71 -25.38 23.59
C GLY A 252 -2.32 -24.31 22.56
N ALA A 253 -1.82 -23.16 23.00
CA ALA A 253 -1.42 -22.05 22.13
C ALA A 253 -0.24 -22.38 21.20
N PHE A 254 0.74 -23.15 21.68
CA PHE A 254 1.87 -23.61 20.87
C PHE A 254 1.50 -24.79 19.97
N ASN A 255 0.52 -25.62 20.39
CA ASN A 255 0.04 -26.75 19.61
C ASN A 255 -1.08 -26.37 18.61
N SER A 256 -1.58 -25.13 18.60
CA SER A 256 -2.39 -24.61 17.49
C SER A 256 -1.51 -24.35 16.27
N ASP A 257 -2.12 -24.29 15.08
CA ASP A 257 -1.38 -24.16 13.82
C ASP A 257 -0.56 -22.85 13.74
N LEU A 258 -1.00 -21.80 14.46
CA LEU A 258 -0.32 -20.50 14.55
C LEU A 258 0.91 -20.47 15.48
N LYS A 259 1.06 -21.47 16.36
CA LYS A 259 2.19 -21.65 17.30
C LYS A 259 2.57 -20.39 18.09
N TRP A 260 1.67 -19.97 18.97
CA TRP A 260 1.86 -18.78 19.80
C TRP A 260 3.01 -18.92 20.81
N THR A 261 3.78 -17.85 21.01
CA THR A 261 5.02 -17.83 21.81
C THR A 261 4.94 -17.02 23.11
N ALA A 262 5.91 -17.27 24.00
CA ALA A 262 6.14 -16.59 25.27
C ALA A 262 7.08 -15.39 25.12
N ALA A 263 6.77 -14.53 24.16
CA ALA A 263 7.62 -13.45 23.68
C ALA A 263 7.96 -12.32 24.69
N GLY A 264 7.50 -12.41 25.93
CA GLY A 264 7.60 -11.30 26.89
C GLY A 264 6.69 -10.13 26.54
N GLY A 265 6.92 -9.03 27.24
CA GLY A 265 6.47 -7.70 26.86
C GLY A 265 7.55 -6.66 27.18
N ARG A 266 7.20 -5.39 26.95
CA ARG A 266 8.02 -4.24 27.37
C ARG A 266 7.21 -3.33 28.28
N SER A 267 7.80 -2.91 29.40
CA SER A 267 7.12 -2.12 30.43
C SER A 267 6.96 -0.66 30.01
N HIS A 268 5.74 -0.12 30.02
CA HIS A 268 5.52 1.30 29.72
C HIS A 268 6.16 2.21 30.78
N PHE A 269 6.28 1.77 32.04
CA PHE A 269 6.87 2.57 33.11
C PHE A 269 8.37 2.83 32.97
N GLN A 270 9.12 1.91 32.35
CA GLN A 270 10.59 1.89 32.39
C GLN A 270 11.27 1.50 31.07
N GLY A 271 10.52 1.07 30.05
CA GLY A 271 11.08 0.53 28.82
C GLY A 271 11.85 -0.78 28.97
N ASN A 272 11.81 -1.44 30.13
CA ASN A 272 12.46 -2.73 30.37
C ASN A 272 11.64 -3.89 29.77
N LEU A 273 12.32 -4.90 29.22
CA LEU A 273 11.71 -6.18 28.86
C LEU A 273 11.26 -6.91 30.13
N ASN A 274 10.11 -7.58 30.07
CA ASN A 274 9.59 -8.36 31.19
C ASN A 274 8.90 -9.65 30.72
N LEU A 275 8.89 -10.66 31.59
CA LEU A 275 8.17 -11.93 31.40
C LEU A 275 8.52 -12.69 30.10
N VAL A 276 9.72 -12.46 29.56
CA VAL A 276 10.29 -13.26 28.47
C VAL A 276 10.33 -14.73 28.91
N ASP A 277 10.11 -15.65 27.98
CA ASP A 277 10.00 -17.10 28.19
C ASP A 277 8.80 -17.54 29.07
N THR A 278 7.98 -16.60 29.57
CA THR A 278 6.93 -16.87 30.58
C THR A 278 5.55 -16.21 30.34
N ARG A 279 5.44 -15.10 29.61
CA ARG A 279 4.20 -14.40 29.19
C ARG A 279 4.50 -13.55 27.93
N GLY A 280 4.02 -13.78 26.71
CA GLY A 280 2.74 -14.37 26.29
C GLY A 280 1.73 -13.25 26.14
N SER A 281 1.94 -12.34 25.19
CA SER A 281 1.44 -10.97 25.29
C SER A 281 1.30 -10.32 23.91
N TYR A 282 0.06 -10.18 23.46
CA TYR A 282 -0.30 -9.79 22.09
C TYR A 282 -1.29 -8.64 22.08
N TRP A 283 -1.14 -7.71 21.13
CA TRP A 283 -2.13 -6.65 20.91
C TRP A 283 -3.24 -7.07 19.93
N THR A 284 -4.39 -6.40 20.07
CA THR A 284 -5.46 -6.34 19.07
C THR A 284 -5.65 -4.88 18.61
N SER A 285 -6.38 -4.66 17.52
CA SER A 285 -6.79 -3.32 17.05
C SER A 285 -7.95 -2.72 17.86
N THR A 286 -8.53 -3.43 18.83
CA THR A 286 -9.69 -2.96 19.58
C THR A 286 -9.29 -2.09 20.77
N ALA A 287 -9.60 -0.79 20.70
CA ALA A 287 -9.39 0.18 21.77
C ALA A 287 -10.43 0.06 22.90
N ASP A 288 -10.03 0.28 24.15
CA ASP A 288 -10.91 0.31 25.34
C ASP A 288 -10.59 1.53 26.22
N GLY A 289 -11.31 2.63 26.00
CA GLY A 289 -11.10 3.88 26.74
C GLY A 289 -9.67 4.41 26.57
N ILE A 290 -8.90 4.39 27.67
CA ILE A 290 -7.47 4.76 27.69
C ILE A 290 -6.52 3.59 27.38
N ASN A 291 -7.03 2.35 27.45
CA ASN A 291 -6.33 1.10 27.22
C ASN A 291 -6.64 0.55 25.81
N SER A 292 -6.09 -0.62 25.50
CA SER A 292 -6.53 -1.44 24.37
C SER A 292 -6.58 -2.92 24.77
N TYR A 293 -7.37 -3.70 24.03
CA TYR A 293 -7.48 -5.14 24.23
C TYR A 293 -6.27 -5.90 23.70
N GLY A 294 -5.97 -7.02 24.34
CA GLY A 294 -4.94 -7.96 23.94
C GLY A 294 -5.23 -9.38 24.44
N LEU A 295 -4.34 -10.30 24.09
CA LEU A 295 -4.31 -11.69 24.56
C LEU A 295 -3.11 -11.95 25.48
N PHE A 296 -3.36 -12.43 26.71
CA PHE A 296 -2.34 -12.98 27.58
C PHE A 296 -2.38 -14.50 27.56
N VAL A 297 -1.20 -15.12 27.50
CA VAL A 297 -1.00 -16.57 27.54
C VAL A 297 0.04 -16.88 28.61
N THR A 298 -0.22 -17.89 29.43
CA THR A 298 0.65 -18.35 30.51
C THR A 298 0.71 -19.88 30.55
N ASN A 299 1.49 -20.46 31.45
CA ASN A 299 1.53 -21.92 31.64
C ASN A 299 0.17 -22.52 32.05
N ASN A 300 -0.70 -21.73 32.70
CA ASN A 300 -1.91 -22.24 33.35
C ASN A 300 -3.22 -21.66 32.79
N ASP A 301 -3.15 -20.56 32.04
CA ASP A 301 -4.32 -19.79 31.60
C ASP A 301 -4.01 -19.00 30.30
N ALA A 302 -5.04 -18.72 29.51
CA ALA A 302 -5.01 -17.88 28.34
C ALA A 302 -6.32 -17.09 28.19
N TYR A 303 -6.24 -15.77 28.28
CA TYR A 303 -7.41 -14.88 28.40
C TYR A 303 -7.20 -13.54 27.69
N MET A 304 -8.31 -12.93 27.28
CA MET A 304 -8.34 -11.57 26.76
C MET A 304 -8.30 -10.58 27.92
N PHE A 305 -7.56 -9.49 27.75
CA PHE A 305 -7.31 -8.48 28.79
C PHE A 305 -7.29 -7.07 28.17
N ASN A 306 -7.40 -6.03 28.99
CA ASN A 306 -7.13 -4.65 28.59
C ASN A 306 -5.90 -4.12 29.35
N ASP A 307 -5.09 -3.27 28.70
CA ASP A 307 -3.78 -2.84 29.21
C ASP A 307 -3.34 -1.50 28.61
N PRO A 308 -2.51 -0.70 29.31
CA PRO A 308 -2.08 0.60 28.80
C PRO A 308 -1.30 0.53 27.49
N ARG A 309 -1.64 1.44 26.59
CA ARG A 309 -1.14 1.49 25.21
C ARG A 309 0.36 1.74 25.09
N GLY A 310 0.98 2.36 26.11
CA GLY A 310 2.43 2.51 26.19
C GLY A 310 3.19 1.19 26.34
N HIS A 311 2.54 0.06 26.59
CA HIS A 311 3.21 -1.23 26.70
C HIS A 311 3.66 -1.80 25.34
N GLY A 312 4.86 -2.38 25.32
CA GLY A 312 5.30 -3.21 24.20
C GLY A 312 4.65 -4.60 24.28
N ARG A 313 3.92 -5.00 23.24
CA ARG A 313 3.33 -6.35 23.07
C ARG A 313 3.58 -6.83 21.64
N SER A 314 3.51 -8.15 21.45
CA SER A 314 3.73 -8.75 20.13
C SER A 314 2.53 -8.50 19.20
N ILE A 315 2.77 -8.50 17.89
CA ILE A 315 1.71 -8.44 16.88
C ILE A 315 1.78 -9.68 16.00
N ARG A 316 0.60 -10.23 15.69
CA ARG A 316 0.38 -11.33 14.77
C ARG A 316 -0.70 -10.86 13.79
N CYS A 317 -0.33 -10.68 12.53
CA CYS A 317 -1.24 -10.13 11.53
C CYS A 317 -2.27 -11.16 11.05
N ILE A 318 -3.47 -10.69 10.76
CA ILE A 318 -4.55 -11.41 10.08
C ILE A 318 -4.77 -10.78 8.70
N LEU A 319 -5.19 -11.58 7.72
CA LEU A 319 -5.67 -11.09 6.42
C LEU A 319 -6.98 -10.30 6.65
N ASP A 320 -7.20 -9.22 5.91
CA ASP A 320 -8.42 -8.39 6.02
C ASP A 320 -9.69 -9.07 5.50
#